data_AF-A0A2D6QDE5-F1
#
_entry.id   AF-A0A2D6QDE5-F1
#
_cell.length_a   1.000
_cell.length_b   1.000
_cell.length_c   1.000
_cell.angle_alpha   90.00
_cell.angle_beta   90.00
_cell.angle_gamma   90.00
#
_symmetry.space_group_name_H-M   'P 1'
#
loop_
_entity.id
_entity.type
_entity.pdbx_description
1 polymer ?
#
loop_
_entity_poly.entity_id
_entity_poly.type
_entity_poly.pdbx_seq_one_letter_code
_entity_poly.pdbx_strand_id
1 'polypeptide(L)'
;MFGVQDGSHGDVSAIARPVTGINLLGKECKSGLQGAVSLYLSGQDFGGLNEGNVTTDTSSLSATTGMRWNTSITDGAARPFIGAGLALQHLDIEFSPGVASEESSAIGLYLEIGVRFGDVHLACRRIGGMDMEFATTGEVAAVLDQFLVGWTLGF
;
A
#
# COMPACT_ATOMS: atom_id res chain seq x y z
N MET A 1 15.02 -4.05 14.66
CA MET A 1 14.78 -2.84 15.47
C MET A 1 13.27 -2.61 15.46
N PHE A 2 12.65 -2.88 16.61
CA PHE A 2 11.29 -2.58 17.09
C PHE A 2 10.09 -2.72 16.11
N GLY A 3 9.52 -3.92 16.07
CA GLY A 3 8.07 -4.06 16.01
C GLY A 3 7.59 -4.33 17.43
N VAL A 4 7.13 -3.29 18.12
CA VAL A 4 6.33 -3.43 19.33
C VAL A 4 4.96 -2.91 18.95
N GLN A 5 3.95 -3.76 18.99
CA GLN A 5 2.57 -3.34 19.10
C GLN A 5 2.00 -3.98 20.36
N ASP A 6 1.46 -3.11 21.20
CA ASP A 6 0.86 -3.42 22.49
C ASP A 6 -0.51 -4.07 22.23
N GLY A 7 -0.75 -5.23 22.84
CA GLY A 7 -1.92 -6.08 22.67
C GLY A 7 -3.20 -5.48 23.27
N SER A 8 -3.58 -4.28 22.84
CA SER A 8 -4.90 -3.72 23.17
C SER A 8 -5.54 -3.11 21.91
N HIS A 9 -6.53 -3.84 21.40
CA HIS A 9 -7.51 -3.43 20.38
C HIS A 9 -6.97 -3.25 18.94
N GLY A 10 -7.01 -4.34 18.16
CA GLY A 10 -7.41 -4.27 16.74
C GLY A 10 -6.41 -3.72 15.72
N ASP A 11 -5.17 -3.45 16.09
CA ASP A 11 -4.15 -3.00 15.15
C ASP A 11 -3.68 -4.15 14.24
N VAL A 12 -4.28 -4.25 13.06
CA VAL A 12 -3.83 -5.14 11.99
C VAL A 12 -2.65 -4.48 11.28
N SER A 13 -1.41 -4.69 11.77
CA SER A 13 -0.20 -4.28 11.04
C SER A 13 0.25 -5.40 10.09
N ALA A 14 -0.06 -5.22 8.81
CA ALA A 14 0.45 -6.12 7.78
C ALA A 14 1.94 -5.86 7.54
N ILE A 15 2.75 -6.91 7.66
CA ILE A 15 4.14 -6.92 7.18
C ILE A 15 4.14 -6.47 5.71
N ALA A 16 5.13 -5.65 5.35
CA ALA A 16 5.26 -5.02 4.03
C ALA A 16 4.90 -5.96 2.87
N ARG A 17 3.68 -5.80 2.31
CA ARG A 17 3.15 -6.68 1.25
C ARG A 17 3.75 -6.28 -0.11
N PRO A 18 4.34 -7.19 -0.91
CA PRO A 18 4.74 -6.85 -2.27
C PRO A 18 3.50 -6.69 -3.15
N VAL A 19 3.24 -5.47 -3.59
CA VAL A 19 2.13 -5.14 -4.49
C VAL A 19 2.72 -4.72 -5.83
N THR A 20 2.19 -5.28 -6.92
CA THR A 20 2.63 -4.93 -8.27
C THR A 20 1.57 -4.15 -9.02
N GLY A 21 1.98 -3.19 -9.86
CA GLY A 21 1.01 -2.29 -10.44
C GLY A 21 1.51 -1.38 -11.54
N ILE A 22 0.57 -0.58 -12.03
CA ILE A 22 0.77 0.45 -13.02
C ILE A 22 0.57 1.80 -12.33
N ASN A 23 1.45 2.74 -12.66
CA ASN A 23 1.38 4.10 -12.19
C ASN A 23 1.38 5.06 -13.36
N LEU A 24 0.40 5.94 -13.41
CA LEU A 24 0.24 7.00 -14.39
C LEU A 24 0.73 8.30 -13.75
N LEU A 25 1.78 8.89 -14.32
CA LEU A 25 2.34 10.15 -13.85
C LEU A 25 1.96 11.28 -14.80
N GLY A 26 1.42 12.35 -14.23
CA GLY A 26 1.23 13.60 -14.94
C GLY A 26 2.55 14.33 -15.18
N LYS A 27 2.46 15.42 -15.97
CA LYS A 27 3.62 16.25 -16.29
C LYS A 27 4.27 16.83 -15.03
N GLU A 28 5.58 16.61 -14.93
CA GLU A 28 6.41 17.17 -13.87
C GLU A 28 6.51 18.70 -14.02
N CYS A 29 6.23 19.42 -12.94
CA CYS A 29 6.38 20.87 -12.90
C CYS A 29 7.80 21.27 -12.46
N LYS A 30 8.12 22.57 -12.49
CA LYS A 30 9.48 23.07 -12.21
C LYS A 30 10.02 22.70 -10.82
N SER A 31 9.16 22.46 -9.84
CA SER A 31 9.57 22.06 -8.49
C SER A 31 9.83 20.55 -8.37
N GLY A 32 9.60 19.76 -9.42
CA GLY A 32 9.67 18.30 -9.39
C GLY A 32 8.38 17.61 -8.93
N LEU A 33 7.31 18.38 -8.74
CA LEU A 33 5.99 17.87 -8.34
C LEU A 33 5.22 17.34 -9.56
N GLN A 34 4.54 16.21 -9.38
CA GLN A 34 3.68 15.58 -10.39
C GLN A 34 2.45 14.95 -9.72
N GLY A 35 1.32 14.95 -10.42
CA GLY A 35 0.18 14.11 -10.06
C GLY A 35 0.47 12.65 -10.35
N ALA A 36 -0.03 11.75 -9.50
CA ALA A 36 0.13 10.31 -9.66
C ALA A 36 -1.21 9.61 -9.45
N VAL A 37 -1.56 8.72 -10.37
CA VAL A 37 -2.69 7.79 -10.23
C VAL A 37 -2.14 6.40 -10.41
N SER A 38 -2.46 5.47 -9.52
CA SER A 38 -1.91 4.13 -9.59
C SER A 38 -2.93 3.06 -9.27
N LEU A 39 -2.71 1.89 -9.85
CA LEU A 39 -3.45 0.67 -9.55
C LEU A 39 -2.44 -0.42 -9.19
N TYR A 40 -2.59 -1.02 -8.02
CA TYR A 40 -1.74 -2.11 -7.56
C TYR A 40 -2.57 -3.30 -7.12
N LEU A 41 -2.04 -4.49 -7.40
CA LEU A 41 -2.61 -5.80 -7.11
C LEU A 41 -1.60 -6.63 -6.31
N SER A 42 -2.08 -7.36 -5.33
CA SER A 42 -1.32 -8.40 -4.63
C SER A 42 -2.10 -9.71 -4.71
N GLY A 43 -1.47 -10.76 -5.22
CA GLY A 43 -1.94 -12.14 -5.05
C GLY A 43 -1.22 -12.77 -3.87
N GLN A 44 -1.97 -13.50 -3.03
CA GLN A 44 -1.56 -14.36 -1.90
C GLN A 44 -0.22 -14.06 -1.18
N ASP A 45 -0.36 -13.74 0.11
CA ASP A 45 0.58 -13.79 1.24
C ASP A 45 2.12 -13.78 0.99
N PHE A 46 2.80 -12.79 1.60
CA PHE A 46 4.25 -12.80 1.88
C PHE A 46 4.57 -12.53 3.37
N GLY A 47 3.65 -12.78 4.28
CA GLY A 47 3.90 -12.77 5.72
C GLY A 47 2.74 -12.24 6.54
N GLY A 48 1.84 -13.15 6.91
CA GLY A 48 1.06 -13.23 8.14
C GLY A 48 0.93 -11.98 9.03
N LEU A 49 -0.32 -11.54 9.17
CA LEU A 49 -0.82 -10.83 10.33
C LEU A 49 -0.52 -11.69 11.58
N ASN A 50 0.51 -11.34 12.34
CA ASN A 50 0.90 -12.11 13.52
C ASN A 50 0.17 -11.60 14.76
N GLU A 51 -0.89 -12.28 15.15
CA GLU A 51 -1.10 -12.74 16.53
C GLU A 51 -2.02 -13.99 16.54
N GLY A 52 -1.43 -15.16 16.81
CA GLY A 52 -2.12 -16.27 17.46
C GLY A 52 -3.06 -17.17 16.65
N ASN A 53 -3.54 -16.79 15.46
CA ASN A 53 -4.19 -17.74 14.55
C ASN A 53 -4.24 -17.20 13.11
N VAL A 54 -3.72 -18.03 12.21
CA VAL A 54 -3.66 -17.91 10.74
C VAL A 54 -4.71 -16.97 10.14
N THR A 55 -4.24 -15.86 9.56
CA THR A 55 -4.99 -14.99 8.66
C THR A 55 -4.24 -14.92 7.34
N THR A 56 -4.68 -15.69 6.35
CA THR A 56 -4.17 -15.62 4.98
C THR A 56 -4.97 -14.56 4.24
N ASP A 57 -4.36 -13.43 3.88
CA ASP A 57 -4.96 -12.52 2.91
C ASP A 57 -4.92 -13.20 1.53
N THR A 58 -6.08 -13.49 0.96
CA THR A 58 -6.18 -14.17 -0.34
C THR A 58 -5.76 -13.22 -1.46
N SER A 59 -6.18 -11.95 -1.38
CA SER A 59 -5.84 -10.92 -2.37
C SER A 59 -6.03 -9.49 -1.85
N SER A 60 -5.41 -8.52 -2.53
CA SER A 60 -5.74 -7.11 -2.33
C SER A 60 -5.65 -6.29 -3.60
N LEU A 61 -6.47 -5.25 -3.67
CA LEU A 61 -6.49 -4.25 -4.73
C LEU A 61 -6.39 -2.86 -4.12
N SER A 62 -5.44 -2.06 -4.63
CA SER A 62 -5.20 -0.70 -4.20
C SER A 62 -5.29 0.25 -5.37
N ALA A 63 -6.23 1.19 -5.33
CA ALA A 63 -6.29 2.31 -6.27
C ALA A 63 -5.90 3.59 -5.55
N THR A 64 -4.90 4.32 -6.06
CA THR A 64 -4.38 5.52 -5.40
C THR A 64 -4.40 6.73 -6.30
N THR A 65 -4.63 7.89 -5.69
CA THR A 65 -4.48 9.20 -6.33
C THR A 65 -3.75 10.15 -5.38
N GLY A 66 -2.79 10.90 -5.88
CA GLY A 66 -1.98 11.77 -5.05
C GLY A 66 -0.94 12.58 -5.80
N MET A 67 0.01 13.10 -5.04
CA MET A 67 1.13 13.87 -5.54
C MET A 67 2.44 13.15 -5.23
N ARG A 68 3.40 13.24 -6.16
CA ARG A 68 4.78 12.82 -5.96
C ARG A 68 5.72 13.98 -6.20
N TRP A 69 6.75 14.08 -5.38
CA TRP A 69 7.83 15.04 -5.52
C TRP A 69 9.14 14.29 -5.78
N ASN A 70 9.70 14.46 -6.98
CA ASN A 70 11.02 13.93 -7.32
C ASN A 70 12.08 14.88 -6.74
N THR A 71 13.01 14.35 -5.93
CA THR A 71 14.05 15.20 -5.34
C THR A 71 15.11 15.54 -6.39
N SER A 72 15.87 16.62 -6.17
CA SER A 72 16.90 17.10 -7.09
C SER A 72 18.17 16.22 -7.13
N ILE A 73 18.23 15.15 -6.33
CA ILE A 73 19.34 14.20 -6.31
C ILE A 73 19.23 13.32 -7.56
N THR A 74 19.80 13.80 -8.65
CA THR A 74 19.71 13.21 -9.98
C THR A 74 21.11 12.82 -10.44
N ASP A 75 21.56 11.62 -10.03
CA ASP A 75 22.50 10.90 -10.88
C ASP A 75 21.62 10.10 -11.86
N GLY A 76 21.70 10.41 -13.15
CA GLY A 76 20.62 10.29 -14.14
C GLY A 76 19.95 8.91 -14.33
N ALA A 77 20.39 7.88 -13.63
CA ALA A 77 19.82 6.54 -13.61
C ALA A 77 18.72 6.32 -12.54
N ALA A 78 18.76 7.05 -11.42
CA ALA A 78 17.86 6.83 -10.29
C ALA A 78 17.25 8.15 -9.79
N ARG A 79 15.91 8.20 -9.69
CA ARG A 79 15.17 9.39 -9.25
C ARG A 79 14.40 9.07 -7.97
N PRO A 80 14.92 9.43 -6.78
CA PRO A 80 14.18 9.28 -5.54
C PRO A 80 12.98 10.24 -5.48
N PHE A 81 11.90 9.79 -4.84
CA PHE A 81 10.69 10.57 -4.69
C PHE A 81 10.01 10.34 -3.34
N ILE A 82 9.18 11.31 -2.95
CA ILE A 82 8.25 11.24 -1.83
C ILE A 82 6.86 11.49 -2.37
N GLY A 83 5.86 10.73 -1.92
CA GLY A 83 4.47 10.90 -2.33
C GLY A 83 3.48 10.86 -1.19
N ALA A 84 2.31 11.44 -1.42
CA ALA A 84 1.20 11.43 -0.49
C ALA A 84 -0.12 11.52 -1.24
N GLY A 85 -1.18 10.96 -0.68
CA GLY A 85 -2.50 11.02 -1.30
C GLY A 85 -3.55 10.17 -0.61
N LEU A 86 -4.53 9.74 -1.39
CA LEU A 86 -5.62 8.87 -0.97
C LEU A 86 -5.45 7.49 -1.63
N ALA A 87 -5.77 6.46 -0.85
CA ALA A 87 -5.81 5.08 -1.31
C ALA A 87 -7.19 4.49 -1.02
N LEU A 88 -7.86 4.00 -2.06
CA LEU A 88 -8.97 3.06 -1.91
C LEU A 88 -8.36 1.67 -1.86
N GLN A 89 -8.57 0.98 -0.74
CA GLN A 89 -8.06 -0.35 -0.51
C GLN A 89 -9.22 -1.33 -0.42
N HIS A 90 -9.16 -2.40 -1.21
CA HIS A 90 -10.01 -3.58 -1.08
C HIS A 90 -9.15 -4.73 -0.57
N LEU A 91 -9.61 -5.40 0.48
CA LEU A 91 -8.97 -6.56 1.11
C LEU A 91 -9.92 -7.74 1.09
N ASP A 92 -9.39 -8.90 0.75
CA ASP A 92 -10.03 -10.21 0.87
C ASP A 92 -9.20 -11.05 1.84
N ILE A 93 -9.76 -11.32 3.02
CA ILE A 93 -9.05 -11.88 4.19
C ILE A 93 -9.73 -13.17 4.64
N GLU A 94 -8.97 -14.26 4.75
CA GLU A 94 -9.42 -15.48 5.40
C GLU A 94 -9.02 -15.46 6.88
N PHE A 95 -9.98 -15.27 7.79
CA PHE A 95 -9.72 -15.19 9.24
C PHE A 95 -9.36 -16.52 9.91
N SER A 96 -9.65 -17.66 9.26
CA SER A 96 -9.31 -18.99 9.78
C SER A 96 -9.34 -20.02 8.64
N PRO A 97 -8.41 -21.00 8.63
CA PRO A 97 -8.34 -22.00 7.56
C PRO A 97 -9.66 -22.74 7.36
N GLY A 98 -10.21 -22.68 6.15
CA GLY A 98 -11.44 -23.36 5.75
C GLY A 98 -12.72 -22.61 6.11
N VAL A 99 -12.62 -21.37 6.60
CA VAL A 99 -13.75 -20.43 6.67
C VAL A 99 -13.81 -19.64 5.36
N ALA A 100 -15.01 -19.24 4.95
CA ALA A 100 -15.14 -18.34 3.79
C ALA A 100 -14.37 -17.04 4.06
N SER A 101 -13.66 -16.55 3.05
CA SER A 101 -12.97 -15.27 3.17
C SER A 101 -13.97 -14.13 3.28
N GLU A 102 -13.55 -13.06 3.94
CA GLU A 102 -14.33 -11.84 4.10
C GLU A 102 -13.67 -10.68 3.37
N GLU A 103 -14.52 -9.88 2.71
CA GLU A 103 -14.07 -8.76 1.91
C GLU A 103 -14.51 -7.45 2.53
N SER A 104 -13.60 -6.48 2.58
CA SER A 104 -13.93 -5.11 3.01
C SER A 104 -13.15 -4.10 2.20
N SER A 105 -13.70 -2.89 2.09
CA SER A 105 -13.06 -1.80 1.36
C SER A 105 -13.10 -0.50 2.17
N ALA A 106 -11.97 0.19 2.23
CA ALA A 106 -11.86 1.46 2.93
C ALA A 106 -10.97 2.44 2.18
N ILE A 107 -11.16 3.72 2.49
CA ILE A 107 -10.32 4.80 1.97
C ILE A 107 -9.40 5.24 3.11
N GLY A 108 -8.11 5.34 2.82
CA GLY A 108 -7.11 5.84 3.76
C GLY A 108 -6.22 6.91 3.14
N LEU A 109 -5.54 7.66 3.99
CA LEU A 109 -4.45 8.52 3.57
C LEU A 109 -3.19 7.67 3.42
N TYR A 110 -2.42 7.91 2.37
CA TYR A 110 -1.13 7.26 2.18
C TYR A 110 0.04 8.24 2.20
N LEU A 111 1.17 7.74 2.66
CA LEU A 111 2.50 8.31 2.49
C LEU A 111 3.39 7.26 1.82
N GLU A 112 4.20 7.67 0.85
CA GLU A 112 5.13 6.78 0.17
C GLU A 112 6.49 7.42 -0.05
N ILE A 113 7.52 6.58 -0.05
CA ILE A 113 8.89 6.93 -0.43
C ILE A 113 9.39 5.89 -1.41
N GLY A 114 10.15 6.31 -2.42
CA GLY A 114 10.61 5.38 -3.41
C GLY A 114 11.69 5.91 -4.32
N VAL A 115 12.05 5.07 -5.28
CA VAL A 115 13.03 5.36 -6.32
C VAL A 115 12.51 4.89 -7.66
N ARG A 116 12.71 5.71 -8.68
CA ARG A 116 12.38 5.41 -10.07
C ARG A 116 13.65 5.15 -10.88
N PHE A 117 13.66 4.09 -11.67
CA PHE A 117 14.70 3.70 -12.61
C PHE A 117 14.09 3.59 -14.01
N GLY A 118 14.26 4.60 -14.86
CA GLY A 118 13.56 4.65 -16.14
C GLY A 118 12.05 4.58 -15.93
N ASP A 119 11.38 3.54 -16.43
CA ASP A 119 9.94 3.35 -16.24
C ASP A 119 9.59 2.47 -15.05
N VAL A 120 10.55 1.81 -14.41
CA VAL A 120 10.30 1.01 -13.21
C VAL A 120 10.37 1.90 -11.97
N HIS A 121 9.53 1.65 -10.99
CA HIS A 121 9.68 2.25 -9.67
C HIS A 121 9.51 1.21 -8.56
N LEU A 122 10.26 1.44 -7.49
CA LEU A 122 10.20 0.69 -6.24
C LEU A 122 9.85 1.67 -5.13
N ALA A 123 8.90 1.33 -4.27
CA ALA A 123 8.50 2.21 -3.18
C ALA A 123 8.04 1.44 -1.95
N CYS A 124 8.10 2.10 -0.80
CA CYS A 124 7.39 1.68 0.40
C CYS A 124 6.26 2.68 0.63
N ARG A 125 5.07 2.19 0.95
CA ARG A 125 3.88 2.98 1.21
C ARG A 125 3.24 2.55 2.52
N ARG A 126 2.83 3.52 3.33
CA ARG A 126 1.94 3.31 4.48
C ARG A 126 0.59 3.91 4.17
N ILE A 127 -0.48 3.17 4.42
CA ILE A 127 -1.87 3.63 4.34
C ILE A 127 -2.47 3.55 5.75
N GLY A 128 -3.05 4.64 6.23
CA GLY A 128 -3.68 4.70 7.54
C GLY A 128 -5.00 5.44 7.55
N GLY A 129 -5.71 5.35 8.68
CA GLY A 129 -7.05 5.92 8.85
C GLY A 129 -8.11 5.18 8.06
N MET A 130 -7.98 3.85 7.93
CA MET A 130 -8.95 3.00 7.27
C MET A 130 -9.81 2.31 8.32
N ASP A 131 -11.11 2.59 8.31
CA ASP A 131 -12.08 1.85 9.11
C ASP A 131 -12.73 0.78 8.21
N MET A 132 -12.49 -0.48 8.52
CA MET A 132 -12.97 -1.63 7.74
C MET A 132 -13.96 -2.44 8.57
N GLU A 133 -15.10 -2.78 8.00
CA GLU A 133 -16.10 -3.61 8.65
C GLU A 133 -16.04 -5.04 8.10
N PHE A 134 -15.89 -5.99 9.01
CA PHE A 134 -15.87 -7.43 8.75
C PHE A 134 -16.99 -8.11 9.57
N ALA A 135 -17.62 -9.12 9.01
CA ALA A 135 -18.76 -9.80 9.63
C ALA A 135 -18.37 -10.56 10.90
N THR A 136 -17.16 -11.14 10.94
CA THR A 136 -16.69 -11.91 12.11
C THR A 136 -16.03 -11.05 13.19
N THR A 137 -15.26 -10.04 12.79
CA THR A 137 -14.45 -9.23 13.74
C THR A 137 -15.05 -7.86 14.05
N GLY A 138 -16.10 -7.44 13.33
CA GLY A 138 -16.66 -6.10 13.45
C GLY A 138 -15.78 -5.03 12.79
N GLU A 139 -15.89 -3.79 13.29
CA GLU A 139 -15.09 -2.66 12.81
C GLU A 139 -13.63 -2.77 13.26
N VAL A 140 -12.72 -2.61 12.31
CA VAL A 140 -11.27 -2.72 12.49
C VAL A 140 -10.61 -1.45 11.95
N ALA A 141 -9.81 -0.80 12.80
CA ALA A 141 -8.93 0.28 12.39
C ALA A 141 -7.67 -0.33 11.72
N ALA A 142 -7.65 -0.33 10.39
CA ALA A 142 -6.59 -0.94 9.60
C ALA A 142 -5.47 0.06 9.27
N VAL A 143 -4.23 -0.40 9.39
CA VAL A 143 -3.03 0.30 8.92
C VAL A 143 -2.20 -0.65 8.07
N LEU A 144 -1.93 -0.29 6.82
CA LEU A 144 -1.26 -1.17 5.86
C LEU A 144 0.08 -0.61 5.43
N ASP A 145 1.14 -1.40 5.60
CA ASP A 145 2.45 -1.15 5.01
C ASP A 145 2.61 -2.01 3.74
N GLN A 146 2.96 -1.38 2.62
CA GLN A 146 3.07 -1.99 1.28
C GLN A 146 4.46 -1.75 0.69
N PHE A 147 5.05 -2.79 0.10
CA PHE A 147 6.22 -2.70 -0.77
C PHE A 147 5.77 -2.74 -2.23
N LEU A 148 6.04 -1.71 -3.01
CA LEU A 148 5.51 -1.52 -4.35
C LEU A 148 6.57 -1.80 -5.40
N VAL A 149 6.22 -2.60 -6.40
CA VAL A 149 7.00 -2.79 -7.63
C VAL A 149 6.10 -2.48 -8.82
N GLY A 150 6.32 -1.35 -9.48
CA GLY A 150 5.41 -0.93 -10.54
C GLY A 150 6.08 -0.30 -11.75
N TRP A 151 5.34 -0.31 -12.86
CA TRP A 151 5.72 0.37 -14.10
C TRP A 151 5.01 1.71 -14.20
N THR A 152 5.77 2.70 -14.65
CA THR A 152 5.35 4.08 -14.81
C THR A 152 5.06 4.32 -16.28
N LEU A 153 3.86 4.80 -16.57
CA LEU A 153 3.48 5.27 -17.89
C LEU A 153 3.28 6.79 -17.81
N GLY A 154 3.99 7.53 -18.64
CA GLY A 154 3.82 8.98 -18.78
C GLY A 154 2.73 9.31 -19.79
N PHE A 155 1.97 10.37 -19.52
CA PHE A 155 1.00 10.96 -20.47
C PHE A 155 1.03 12.48 -20.40
#